data_AF-H9GHB6-F1
#
_entry.id   AF-H9GHB6-F1
#
_cell.length_a   1.000
_cell.length_b   1.000
_cell.length_c   1.000
_cell.angle_alpha   90.00
_cell.angle_beta   90.00
_cell.angle_gamma   90.00
#
_symmetry.space_group_name_H-M   'P 1'
#
loop_
_entity.id
_entity.type
_entity.pdbx_description
1 polymer ?
#
loop_
_entity_poly.entity_id
_entity_poly.type
_entity_poly.pdbx_seq_one_letter_code
_entity_poly.pdbx_strand_id
1 'polypeptide(L)'
;GHRGCEHAAFKRAIWNYVHCIFGIRYDDYDYAEVNHLLERLLKLYIKTVTCFPEKMNPETFERFWKQFKHSEKVHVNLLILEARLQAELLYALRAITHHMVS
;
A
#
# COMPACT_ATOMS: atom_id res chain seq x y z
N GLY A 1 7.93 -10.79 21.23
CA GLY A 1 7.04 -11.67 20.47
C GLY A 1 5.93 -10.90 19.79
N HIS A 2 4.86 -10.54 20.53
CA HIS A 2 3.61 -10.01 19.98
C HIS A 2 3.72 -8.69 19.17
N ARG A 3 4.35 -7.64 19.71
CA ARG A 3 4.45 -6.33 19.02
C ARG A 3 5.13 -6.36 17.64
N GLY A 4 6.07 -7.28 17.42
CA GLY A 4 6.75 -7.43 16.13
C GLY A 4 5.87 -8.09 15.06
N CYS A 5 5.01 -9.02 15.48
CA CYS A 5 4.09 -9.74 14.61
C CYS A 5 2.97 -8.82 14.11
N GLU A 6 2.39 -8.03 15.03
CA GLU A 6 1.38 -7.00 14.68
C GLU A 6 1.93 -5.98 13.69
N HIS A 7 3.19 -5.56 13.87
CA HIS A 7 3.83 -4.63 12.94
C HIS A 7 4.07 -5.24 11.55
N ALA A 8 4.45 -6.52 11.47
CA ALA A 8 4.63 -7.21 10.20
C ALA A 8 3.30 -7.40 9.45
N ALA A 9 2.22 -7.77 10.15
CA ALA A 9 0.88 -7.91 9.58
C ALA A 9 0.37 -6.57 9.03
N PHE A 10 0.55 -5.48 9.77
CA PHE A 10 0.17 -4.14 9.31
C PHE A 10 0.90 -3.73 8.02
N LYS A 11 2.21 -3.94 7.95
CA LYS A 11 2.99 -3.64 6.73
C LYS A 11 2.52 -4.46 5.53
N ARG A 12 2.26 -5.75 5.76
CA ARG A 12 1.74 -6.67 4.72
C ARG A 12 0.37 -6.24 4.23
N ALA A 13 -0.51 -5.81 5.13
CA ALA A 13 -1.83 -5.30 4.77
C ALA A 13 -1.74 -4.04 3.87
N ILE A 14 -0.82 -3.10 4.17
CA ILE A 14 -0.60 -1.92 3.32
C ILE A 14 -0.11 -2.35 1.94
N TRP A 15 0.93 -3.19 1.89
CA TRP A 15 1.51 -3.68 0.63
C TRP A 15 0.46 -4.35 -0.26
N ASN A 16 -0.28 -5.30 0.31
CA ASN A 16 -1.28 -6.07 -0.41
C ASN A 16 -2.49 -5.21 -0.81
N TYR A 17 -2.83 -4.18 -0.02
CA TYR A 17 -3.87 -3.23 -0.40
C TYR A 17 -3.44 -2.38 -1.60
N VAL A 18 -2.19 -1.90 -1.64
CA VAL A 18 -1.65 -1.17 -2.81
C VAL A 18 -1.66 -2.07 -4.06
N HIS A 19 -1.13 -3.29 -3.96
CA HIS A 19 -1.18 -4.25 -5.07
C HIS A 19 -2.61 -4.55 -5.54
N CYS A 20 -3.56 -4.67 -4.60
CA CYS A 20 -4.96 -4.88 -4.94
C CYS A 20 -5.58 -3.69 -5.70
N ILE A 21 -5.14 -2.45 -5.43
CA ILE A 21 -5.56 -1.27 -6.19
C ILE A 21 -5.09 -1.37 -7.65
N PHE A 22 -3.90 -1.94 -7.89
CA PHE A 22 -3.36 -2.20 -9.23
C PHE A 22 -3.88 -3.51 -9.86
N GLY A 23 -4.73 -4.28 -9.18
CA GLY A 23 -5.31 -5.52 -9.71
C GLY A 23 -4.47 -6.78 -9.46
N ILE A 24 -3.42 -6.70 -8.63
CA ILE A 24 -2.60 -7.86 -8.22
C ILE A 24 -3.17 -8.45 -6.93
N ARG A 25 -3.48 -9.75 -6.94
CA ARG A 25 -3.98 -10.49 -5.78
C ARG A 25 -3.07 -11.65 -5.42
N TYR A 26 -2.84 -11.84 -4.12
CA TYR A 26 -2.10 -12.97 -3.57
C TYR A 26 -3.07 -14.03 -3.08
N ASP A 27 -2.97 -15.25 -3.60
CA ASP A 27 -3.92 -16.33 -3.32
C ASP A 27 -3.78 -16.89 -1.89
N ASP A 28 -2.61 -16.72 -1.27
CA ASP A 28 -2.29 -17.17 0.09
C ASP A 28 -2.59 -16.11 1.16
N TYR A 29 -3.22 -14.98 0.80
CA TYR A 29 -3.47 -13.86 1.70
C TYR A 29 -4.97 -13.62 1.94
N ASP A 30 -5.37 -13.57 3.22
CA ASP A 30 -6.74 -13.21 3.61
C ASP A 30 -6.97 -11.68 3.53
N TYR A 31 -7.69 -11.25 2.50
CA TYR A 31 -8.02 -9.83 2.30
C TYR A 31 -9.02 -9.27 3.32
N ALA A 32 -9.66 -10.10 4.16
CA ALA A 32 -10.40 -9.60 5.31
C ALA A 32 -9.47 -8.85 6.28
N GLU A 33 -8.20 -9.27 6.41
CA GLU A 33 -7.21 -8.61 7.26
C GLU A 33 -7.01 -7.14 6.90
N VAL A 34 -7.10 -6.79 5.61
CA VAL A 34 -7.01 -5.39 5.15
C VAL A 34 -8.14 -4.54 5.72
N ASN A 35 -9.33 -5.10 5.93
CA ASN A 35 -10.46 -4.42 6.58
C ASN A 35 -10.30 -4.29 8.08
N HIS A 36 -9.66 -5.27 8.72
CA HIS A 36 -9.42 -5.25 10.17
C HIS A 36 -8.25 -4.35 10.57
N LEU A 37 -7.17 -4.33 9.78
CA LEU A 37 -5.92 -3.65 10.12
C LEU A 37 -5.83 -2.22 9.60
N LEU A 38 -6.48 -1.92 8.46
CA LEU A 38 -6.43 -0.59 7.86
C LEU A 38 -7.79 0.11 8.02
N GLU A 39 -7.80 1.14 8.86
CA GLU A 39 -8.97 2.00 9.01
C GLU A 39 -9.38 2.64 7.68
N ARG A 40 -10.67 2.95 7.53
CA ARG A 40 -11.22 3.57 6.31
C ARG A 40 -10.46 4.83 5.89
N LEU A 41 -10.08 5.65 6.87
CA LEU A 41 -9.35 6.88 6.65
C LEU A 41 -7.93 6.60 6.10
N LEU A 42 -7.21 5.62 6.68
CA LEU A 42 -5.92 5.18 6.16
C LEU A 42 -6.02 4.61 4.75
N LYS A 43 -7.06 3.84 4.44
CA LYS A 43 -7.30 3.33 3.07
C LYS A 43 -7.54 4.42 2.06
N LEU A 44 -8.29 5.45 2.43
CA LEU A 44 -8.52 6.62 1.58
C LEU A 44 -7.19 7.34 1.33
N TYR A 45 -6.40 7.56 2.38
CA TYR A 45 -5.07 8.15 2.26
C TYR A 45 -4.16 7.35 1.31
N ILE A 46 -4.02 6.03 1.53
CA ILE A 46 -3.22 5.15 0.68
C ILE A 46 -3.67 5.27 -0.77
N LYS A 47 -4.99 5.17 -1.03
CA LYS A 47 -5.54 5.28 -2.38
C LYS A 47 -5.25 6.65 -3.02
N THR A 48 -5.37 7.74 -2.27
CA THR A 48 -5.08 9.09 -2.78
C THR A 48 -3.60 9.24 -3.12
N VAL A 49 -2.68 8.90 -2.21
CA VAL A 49 -1.24 9.02 -2.48
C VAL A 49 -0.80 8.08 -3.62
N THR A 50 -1.41 6.90 -3.72
CA THR A 50 -1.07 5.92 -4.76
C THR A 50 -1.57 6.35 -6.14
N CYS A 51 -2.82 6.84 -6.26
CA CYS A 51 -3.47 7.05 -7.56
C CYS A 51 -3.66 8.51 -7.97
N PHE A 52 -3.76 9.42 -7.00
CA PHE A 52 -4.05 10.84 -7.20
C PHE A 52 -3.22 11.72 -6.25
N PRO A 53 -1.87 11.58 -6.23
CA PRO A 53 -1.02 12.29 -5.29
C PRO A 53 -1.17 13.82 -5.39
N GLU A 54 -1.53 14.35 -6.55
CA GLU A 54 -1.80 15.78 -6.80
C GLU A 54 -2.98 16.34 -5.98
N LYS A 55 -3.87 15.48 -5.48
CA LYS A 55 -5.03 15.87 -4.66
C LYS A 55 -4.71 15.92 -3.16
N MET A 56 -3.48 15.60 -2.77
CA MET A 56 -3.06 15.67 -1.38
C MET A 56 -2.97 17.11 -0.88
N ASN A 57 -3.55 17.38 0.28
CA ASN A 57 -3.38 18.64 0.99
C ASN A 57 -2.77 18.42 2.39
N PRO A 58 -2.03 19.40 2.94
CA PRO A 58 -1.38 19.25 4.25
C PRO A 58 -2.38 18.99 5.40
N GLU A 59 -3.57 19.58 5.32
CA GLU A 59 -4.61 19.40 6.34
C GLU A 59 -5.16 17.97 6.39
N THR A 60 -5.28 17.34 5.23
CA THR A 60 -5.59 15.91 5.05
C THR A 60 -4.50 15.13 5.76
N PHE A 61 -3.23 15.29 5.38
CA PHE A 61 -2.11 14.58 5.98
C PHE A 61 -2.08 14.62 7.52
N GLU A 62 -2.37 15.77 8.13
CA GLU A 62 -2.42 15.90 9.58
C GLU A 62 -3.70 15.33 10.23
N ARG A 63 -4.86 15.39 9.57
CA ARG A 63 -6.11 14.82 10.08
C ARG A 63 -6.09 13.30 10.14
N PHE A 64 -5.50 12.63 9.14
CA PHE A 64 -5.56 11.17 9.02
C PHE A 64 -4.69 10.44 10.06
N TRP A 65 -3.63 11.07 10.58
CA TRP A 65 -2.55 10.36 11.32
C TRP A 65 -2.18 11.04 12.64
N LYS A 66 -3.17 11.54 13.39
CA LYS A 66 -2.91 12.19 14.69
C LYS A 66 -2.24 11.26 15.72
N GLN A 67 -2.37 9.95 15.56
CA GLN A 67 -1.88 8.95 16.52
C GLN A 67 -0.48 8.42 16.18
N PHE A 68 0.01 8.65 14.96
CA PHE A 68 1.29 8.13 14.49
C PHE A 68 2.39 9.19 14.56
N LYS A 69 3.61 8.76 14.92
CA LYS A 69 4.81 9.59 14.83
C LYS A 69 5.10 9.91 13.37
N HIS A 70 5.72 11.07 13.12
CA HIS A 70 6.09 11.48 11.77
C HIS A 70 6.98 10.46 11.05
N SER A 71 7.89 9.79 11.77
CA SER A 71 8.71 8.70 11.23
C SER A 71 7.89 7.51 10.75
N GLU A 72 6.80 7.17 11.44
CA GLU A 72 5.88 6.11 11.02
C GLU A 72 5.08 6.55 9.77
N LYS A 73 4.72 7.84 9.68
CA LYS A 73 4.15 8.46 8.47
C LYS A 73 5.05 8.26 7.26
N VAL A 74 6.33 8.59 7.40
CA VAL A 74 7.31 8.41 6.32
C VAL A 74 7.47 6.92 5.98
N HIS A 75 7.56 6.04 6.97
CA HIS A 75 7.76 4.60 6.75
C HIS A 75 6.65 3.97 5.88
N VAL A 76 5.40 4.33 6.15
CA VAL A 76 4.28 3.84 5.34
C VAL A 76 4.29 4.44 3.93
N ASN A 77 4.71 5.70 3.74
CA ASN A 77 4.87 6.25 2.39
C ASN A 77 5.94 5.48 1.59
N LEU A 78 7.03 5.05 2.23
CA LEU A 78 8.02 4.19 1.59
C LEU A 78 7.41 2.86 1.16
N LEU A 79 6.59 2.22 2.02
CA LEU A 79 5.89 0.98 1.66
C LEU A 79 4.94 1.17 0.46
N ILE A 80 4.19 2.28 0.44
CA ILE A 80 3.27 2.60 -0.65
C ILE A 80 4.03 2.80 -1.95
N LEU A 81 5.12 3.57 -1.92
CA LEU A 81 5.96 3.87 -3.08
C LEU A 81 6.56 2.59 -3.69
N GLU A 82 7.18 1.75 -2.85
CA GLU A 82 7.83 0.52 -3.29
C GLU A 82 6.81 -0.51 -3.83
N ALA A 83 5.66 -0.67 -3.17
CA ALA A 83 4.59 -1.54 -3.65
C ALA A 83 4.02 -1.07 -4.99
N ARG A 84 3.83 0.23 -5.16
CA ARG A 84 3.39 0.82 -6.44
C ARG A 84 4.41 0.57 -7.54
N LEU A 85 5.69 0.86 -7.28
CA LEU A 85 6.77 0.66 -8.24
C LEU A 85 6.86 -0.81 -8.67
N GLN A 86 6.79 -1.75 -7.70
CA GLN A 86 6.81 -3.17 -7.99
C GLN A 86 5.63 -3.58 -8.88
N ALA A 87 4.42 -3.13 -8.58
CA ALA A 87 3.24 -3.46 -9.38
C ALA A 87 3.36 -2.97 -10.83
N GLU A 88 3.75 -1.70 -11.02
CA GLU A 88 3.94 -1.11 -12.35
C GLU A 88 5.05 -1.84 -13.14
N LEU A 89 6.18 -2.14 -12.49
CA LEU A 89 7.28 -2.89 -13.11
C LEU A 89 6.86 -4.31 -13.49
N LEU A 90 6.11 -5.02 -12.65
CA LEU A 90 5.62 -6.36 -12.95
C LEU A 90 4.75 -6.37 -14.22
N TYR A 91 3.85 -5.40 -14.37
CA TYR A 91 3.05 -5.29 -15.59
C TYR A 91 3.88 -4.98 -16.83
N ALA A 92 4.84 -4.05 -16.73
CA ALA A 92 5.74 -3.71 -17.84
C ALA A 92 6.62 -4.89 -18.26
N LEU A 93 7.25 -5.57 -17.29
CA LEU A 93 8.09 -6.75 -17.53
C LEU A 93 7.28 -7.90 -18.11
N ARG A 94 6.08 -8.15 -17.61
CA ARG A 94 5.17 -9.17 -18.19
C ARG A 94 4.89 -8.90 -19.67
N ALA A 95 4.66 -7.63 -20.05
CA ALA A 95 4.43 -7.27 -21.45
C ALA A 95 5.68 -7.52 -22.31
N ILE A 96 6.88 -7.19 -21.80
CA ILE A 96 8.15 -7.47 -22.49
C ILE A 96 8.34 -8.98 -22.66
N THR A 97 8.17 -9.77 -21.60
CA THR A 97 8.31 -11.23 -21.67
C THR A 97 7.32 -11.85 -22.66
N HIS A 98 6.07 -11.38 -22.67
CA HIS A 98 5.07 -11.85 -23.64
C HIS A 98 5.49 -11.52 -25.07
N HIS A 99 6.04 -10.32 -25.32
CA HIS A 99 6.54 -9.95 -26.64
C HIS A 99 7.77 -10.76 -27.07
N MET A 100 8.67 -11.11 -26.14
CA MET A 100 9.88 -11.88 -26.45
C MET A 100 9.61 -13.37 -26.69
N VAL A 101 8.55 -13.92 -26.10
CA VAL A 101 8.19 -15.35 -26.19
C VAL A 101 7.12 -15.60 -27.27
N SER A 102 6.46 -14.55 -27.76
CA SER A 102 5.56 -14.60 -28.94
C SER A 102 6.34 -14.47 -30.24
#